data_AF-A0A9D8HQV8-F1
#
_entry.id   AF-A0A9D8HQV8-F1
#
_cell.length_a   1.000
_cell.length_b   1.000
_cell.length_c   1.000
_cell.angle_alpha   90.00
_cell.angle_beta   90.00
_cell.angle_gamma   90.00
#
_symmetry.space_group_name_H-M   'P 1'
#
loop_
_entity.id
_entity.type
_entity.pdbx_description
1 polymer ?
#
loop_
_entity_poly.entity_id
_entity_poly.type
_entity_poly.pdbx_seq_one_letter_code
_entity_poly.pdbx_strand_id
1 'polypeptide(L)'
;MSTVKINLEELFIDQAKLNDLGNYIQKVLELAGEGNEVIITGRAPVWLYLKISHALHGKVRKLIYESPITGEIIIYDHNPF
;
A
#
# COMPACT_ATOMS: atom_id res chain seq x y z
N MET A 1 -7.24 -12.77 10.71
CA MET A 1 -7.24 -11.50 9.96
C MET A 1 -6.54 -10.48 10.82
N SER A 2 -5.56 -9.77 10.24
CA SER A 2 -4.74 -8.79 10.96
C SER A 2 -4.64 -7.51 10.15
N THR A 3 -4.47 -6.39 10.85
CA THR A 3 -4.12 -5.11 10.23
C THR A 3 -2.60 -5.06 10.03
N VAL A 4 -2.18 -4.79 8.79
CA VAL A 4 -0.77 -4.68 8.41
C VAL A 4 -0.48 -3.25 7.98
N LYS A 5 0.54 -2.62 8.56
CA LYS A 5 0.98 -1.27 8.20
C LYS A 5 2.26 -1.34 7.39
N ILE A 6 2.27 -0.71 6.22
CA ILE A 6 3.37 -0.72 5.26
C ILE A 6 3.80 0.73 4.98
N ASN A 7 5.05 1.04 5.32
CA ASN A 7 5.66 2.33 5.01
C ASN A 7 6.31 2.28 3.61
N LEU A 8 5.77 3.04 2.66
CA LEU A 8 6.26 3.01 1.27
C LEU A 8 7.63 3.67 1.10
N GLU A 9 8.03 4.53 2.04
CA GLU A 9 9.35 5.19 2.04
C GLU A 9 10.49 4.17 2.19
N GLU A 10 10.23 3.04 2.83
CA GLU A 10 11.21 1.96 3.08
C GLU A 10 11.40 1.03 1.86
N LEU A 11 10.77 1.34 0.72
CA LEU A 11 10.87 0.55 -0.50
C LEU A 11 12.06 0.98 -1.37
N PHE A 12 12.60 2.18 -1.18
CA PHE A 12 13.66 2.75 -2.01
C PHE A 12 14.59 3.64 -1.18
N ILE A 13 15.74 3.99 -1.76
CA ILE A 13 16.69 4.94 -1.16
C ILE A 13 16.55 6.25 -1.92
N ASP A 14 16.31 7.34 -1.21
CA ASP A 14 16.12 8.73 -1.68
C ASP A 14 14.98 8.94 -2.69
N GLN A 15 15.07 8.31 -3.87
CA GLN A 15 14.12 8.48 -4.97
C GLN A 15 13.72 7.14 -5.57
N ALA A 16 12.41 6.85 -5.52
CA ALA A 16 11.83 5.70 -6.21
C ALA A 16 12.09 5.75 -7.72
N LYS A 17 12.43 4.61 -8.32
CA LYS A 17 12.71 4.49 -9.75
C LYS A 17 11.64 3.63 -10.44
N LEU A 18 11.19 4.07 -11.62
CA LEU A 18 10.20 3.31 -12.39
C LEU A 18 10.72 1.92 -12.81
N ASN A 19 12.02 1.79 -13.05
CA ASN A 19 12.65 0.52 -13.42
C ASN A 19 12.53 -0.53 -12.29
N ASP A 20 12.41 -0.10 -11.05
CA ASP A 20 12.28 -0.97 -9.86
C ASP A 20 10.81 -1.21 -9.46
N LEU A 21 9.84 -0.71 -10.25
CA LEU A 21 8.42 -0.79 -9.91
C LEU A 21 7.96 -2.23 -9.63
N GLY A 22 8.45 -3.21 -10.39
CA GLY A 22 8.15 -4.61 -10.16
C GLY A 22 8.58 -5.08 -8.76
N ASN A 23 9.79 -4.70 -8.33
CA ASN A 23 10.34 -5.05 -7.03
C ASN A 23 9.53 -4.43 -5.89
N TYR A 24 9.13 -3.16 -6.04
CA TYR A 24 8.30 -2.48 -5.04
C TYR A 24 6.94 -3.15 -4.89
N ILE A 25 6.29 -3.50 -6.01
CA ILE A 25 5.00 -4.20 -5.99
C ILE A 25 5.13 -5.57 -5.33
N GLN A 26 6.13 -6.35 -5.71
CA GLN A 26 6.35 -7.68 -5.14
C GLN A 26 6.56 -7.62 -3.63
N LYS A 27 7.45 -6.74 -3.15
CA LYS A 27 7.72 -6.57 -1.72
C LYS A 27 6.45 -6.19 -0.95
N VAL A 28 5.62 -5.31 -1.51
CA VAL A 28 4.36 -4.92 -0.84
C VAL A 28 3.33 -6.04 -0.84
N LEU A 29 3.22 -6.83 -1.91
CA LEU A 29 2.33 -8.00 -1.94
C LEU A 29 2.73 -9.04 -0.89
N GLU A 30 4.03 -9.30 -0.76
CA GLU A 30 4.57 -10.22 0.26
C GLU A 30 4.28 -9.73 1.68
N LEU A 31 4.50 -8.44 1.96
CA LEU A 31 4.22 -7.83 3.26
C LEU A 31 2.72 -7.79 3.58
N ALA A 32 1.88 -7.48 2.59
CA ALA A 32 0.42 -7.38 2.76
C ALA A 32 -0.22 -8.73 3.09
N GLY A 33 0.26 -9.81 2.47
CA GLY A 33 -0.41 -11.11 2.49
C GLY A 33 -1.78 -11.06 1.82
N GLU A 34 -2.62 -12.07 2.09
CA GLU A 34 -3.94 -12.23 1.46
C GLU A 34 -5.07 -12.06 2.48
N GLY A 35 -6.09 -11.27 2.12
CA GLY A 35 -7.29 -11.05 2.93
C GLY A 35 -7.11 -10.13 4.16
N ASN A 36 -5.93 -9.57 4.38
CA ASN A 36 -5.66 -8.62 5.46
C ASN A 36 -6.28 -7.24 5.21
N GLU A 37 -6.34 -6.44 6.26
CA GLU A 37 -6.53 -4.99 6.16
C GLU A 37 -5.15 -4.35 6.08
N VAL A 38 -4.93 -3.50 5.08
CA VAL A 38 -3.62 -2.89 4.85
C VAL A 38 -3.71 -1.38 4.97
N ILE A 39 -2.76 -0.81 5.71
CA ILE A 39 -2.53 0.62 5.83
C ILE A 39 -1.24 0.94 5.09
N ILE A 40 -1.29 1.76 4.04
CA ILE A 40 -0.11 2.31 3.36
C ILE A 40 0.14 3.75 3.81
N THR A 41 1.39 4.06 4.13
CA THR A 41 1.82 5.35 4.68
C THR A 41 3.22 5.72 4.14
N GLY A 42 3.81 6.82 4.64
CA GLY A 42 5.18 7.24 4.31
C GLY A 42 5.29 8.29 3.22
N ARG A 43 6.52 8.70 2.90
CA ARG A 43 6.78 9.57 1.74
C ARG A 43 7.07 8.72 0.52
N ALA A 44 6.22 8.85 -0.50
CA ALA A 44 6.43 8.22 -1.79
C ALA A 44 5.78 9.05 -2.90
N PRO A 45 6.26 8.95 -4.15
CA PRO A 45 5.61 9.65 -5.26
C PRO A 45 4.21 9.09 -5.51
N VAL A 46 3.29 9.96 -5.95
CA VAL A 46 1.87 9.61 -6.16
C VAL A 46 1.71 8.40 -7.08
N TRP A 47 2.53 8.27 -8.13
CA TRP A 47 2.45 7.13 -9.04
C TRP A 47 2.73 5.79 -8.35
N LEU A 48 3.58 5.76 -7.31
CA LEU A 48 3.89 4.53 -6.58
C LEU A 48 2.69 4.10 -5.72
N TYR A 49 2.03 5.05 -5.05
CA TYR A 49 0.77 4.82 -4.35
C TYR A 49 -0.29 4.22 -5.27
N LEU A 50 -0.50 4.82 -6.45
CA LEU A 50 -1.50 4.35 -7.40
C LEU A 50 -1.20 2.93 -7.90
N LYS A 51 0.06 2.62 -8.20
CA LYS A 51 0.46 1.28 -8.66
C LYS A 51 0.32 0.23 -7.57
N ILE A 52 0.73 0.55 -6.34
CA ILE A 52 0.59 -0.36 -5.19
C ILE A 52 -0.88 -0.59 -4.85
N SER A 53 -1.69 0.47 -4.81
CA SER A 53 -3.13 0.35 -4.57
C SER A 53 -3.80 -0.55 -5.60
N HIS A 54 -3.48 -0.38 -6.90
CA HIS A 54 -3.99 -1.26 -7.94
C HIS A 54 -3.54 -2.72 -7.77
N ALA A 55 -2.27 -2.97 -7.43
CA ALA A 55 -1.76 -4.32 -7.24
C ALA A 55 -2.36 -5.04 -6.03
N LEU A 56 -2.70 -4.29 -4.97
CA LEU A 56 -3.36 -4.81 -3.78
C LEU A 56 -4.88 -5.02 -3.97
N HIS A 57 -5.48 -4.44 -5.01
CA HIS A 57 -6.90 -4.55 -5.28
C HIS A 57 -7.26 -6.00 -5.61
N GLY A 58 -8.17 -6.60 -4.84
CA GLY A 58 -8.51 -8.02 -4.94
C GLY A 58 -7.54 -8.97 -4.23
N LYS A 59 -6.49 -8.46 -3.56
CA LYS A 59 -5.59 -9.24 -2.68
C LYS A 59 -5.87 -8.99 -1.20
N VAL A 60 -6.14 -7.73 -0.85
CA VAL A 60 -6.45 -7.31 0.51
C VAL A 60 -7.95 -7.04 0.65
N ARG A 61 -8.51 -7.28 1.83
CA ARG A 61 -9.92 -7.00 2.09
C ARG A 61 -10.18 -5.49 2.09
N LYS A 62 -9.29 -4.73 2.69
CA LYS A 62 -9.42 -3.28 2.85
C LYS A 62 -8.05 -2.62 2.68
N LEU A 63 -8.02 -1.49 1.99
CA LEU A 63 -6.84 -0.66 1.86
C LEU A 63 -7.12 0.75 2.39
N ILE A 64 -6.25 1.22 3.26
CA ILE A 64 -6.30 2.52 3.91
C ILE A 64 -5.02 3.27 3.56
N TYR A 65 -5.15 4.54 3.21
CA TYR A 65 -4.04 5.48 3.17
C TYR A 65 -4.00 6.27 4.48
N GLU A 66 -2.84 6.34 5.12
CA GLU A 66 -2.64 7.15 6.32
C GLU A 66 -1.67 8.29 6.03
N SER A 67 -2.03 9.51 6.41
CA SER A 67 -1.11 10.66 6.40
C SER A 67 -1.24 11.50 7.66
N PRO A 68 -0.18 12.26 8.04
CA PRO A 68 -0.26 13.18 9.18
C PRO A 68 -1.30 14.30 9.03
N ILE A 69 -1.72 14.60 7.80
CA ILE A 69 -2.61 15.74 7.50
C ILE A 69 -4.06 15.29 7.47
N THR A 70 -4.33 14.16 6.82
CA THR A 70 -5.69 13.66 6.59
C THR A 70 -6.12 12.59 7.59
N GLY A 71 -5.19 12.05 8.37
CA GLY A 71 -5.41 10.81 9.11
C GLY A 71 -5.61 9.64 8.15
N GLU A 72 -6.44 8.69 8.56
CA GLU A 72 -6.79 7.50 7.77
C GLU A 72 -7.90 7.79 6.76
N ILE A 73 -7.64 7.48 5.50
CA ILE A 73 -8.60 7.52 4.40
C ILE A 73 -8.72 6.11 3.83
N ILE A 74 -9.94 5.57 3.80
CA ILE A 74 -10.23 4.31 3.11
C ILE A 74 -10.12 4.53 1.61
N ILE A 75 -9.26 3.77 0.94
CA ILE A 75 -9.18 3.75 -0.53
C ILE A 75 -10.24 2.80 -1.10
N TYR A 76 -10.33 1.59 -0.55
CA TYR A 76 -11.40 0.65 -0.85
C TYR A 76 -11.63 -0.32 0.32
N ASP A 77 -12.84 -0.85 0.41
CA ASP A 77 -13.25 -1.83 1.42
C ASP A 77 -14.15 -2.88 0.74
N HIS A 78 -13.70 -4.14 0.76
CA HIS A 78 -14.43 -5.29 0.23
C HIS A 78 -15.19 -6.03 1.34
N ASN A 79 -15.41 -5.41 2.49
CA ASN A 79 -16.36 -5.92 3.47
C ASN A 79 -17.80 -5.66 2.98
N PRO A 80 -18.62 -6.71 2.73
CA PRO A 80 -20.00 -6.53 2.27
C PRO A 80 -21.00 -6.22 3.39
N PHE A 81 -20.55 -6.11 4.65
CA PHE A 81 -21.37 -5.90 5.85
C PHE A 81 -20.97 -4.63 6.61
#